data_AF-A0A6A5BQZ9-F1
#
_entry.id   AF-A0A6A5BQZ9-F1
#
_cell.length_a   1.000
_cell.length_b   1.000
_cell.length_c   1.000
_cell.angle_alpha   90.00
_cell.angle_beta   90.00
_cell.angle_gamma   90.00
#
_symmetry.space_group_name_H-M   'P 1'
#
loop_
_entity.id
_entity.type
_entity.pdbx_description
1 polymer ?
#
loop_
_entity_poly.entity_id
_entity_poly.type
_entity_poly.pdbx_seq_one_letter_code
_entity_poly.pdbx_strand_id
1 'polypeptide(L)'
;MLHSRSSAFLLSIAVFMVLLLSCITSSLVHAKYELTEFFKGLSCSGTSVLKMYKFDFNCHSMKNLCLKKPNFFSSTKKTCIHFVPHSPKAGEFMELQYSDKECLVTPLSVTIHKLDTCIPSDHGSSFMIKGCTSRVTYSDRKCQNEVRTASLTLMDCFNGNSVRCNHTVPVHLTSPIRFSSGNSTHMSGGVKEFMLRSCVGIVVSVMTVLMMMM
;
A
#
# COMPACT_ATOMS: atom_id res chain seq x y z
N MET A 1 23.61 -56.55 -18.53
CA MET A 1 22.33 -55.98 -18.04
C MET A 1 22.57 -54.69 -17.23
N LEU A 2 23.09 -53.61 -17.84
CA LEU A 2 23.33 -52.31 -17.16
C LEU A 2 22.46 -51.15 -17.69
N HIS A 3 21.63 -51.38 -18.71
CA HIS A 3 20.82 -50.31 -19.33
C HIS A 3 19.59 -49.87 -18.53
N SER A 4 19.13 -50.66 -17.55
CA SER A 4 17.90 -50.36 -16.80
C SER A 4 18.05 -49.31 -15.69
N ARG A 5 19.28 -49.00 -15.25
CA ARG A 5 19.51 -48.06 -14.14
C ARG A 5 19.59 -46.60 -14.60
N SER A 6 19.95 -46.36 -15.86
CA SER A 6 20.12 -45.01 -16.42
C SER A 6 18.78 -44.29 -16.65
N SER A 7 17.74 -45.03 -17.07
CA SER A 7 16.41 -44.45 -17.35
C SER A 7 15.70 -43.94 -16.10
N ALA A 8 15.78 -44.66 -14.99
CA ALA A 8 15.17 -44.26 -13.71
C ALA A 8 15.80 -42.97 -13.16
N PHE A 9 17.12 -42.82 -13.30
CA PHE A 9 17.84 -41.63 -12.86
C PHE A 9 17.45 -40.38 -13.67
N LEU A 10 17.36 -40.51 -15.00
CA LEU A 10 16.92 -39.42 -15.87
C LEU A 10 15.46 -39.00 -15.60
N LEU A 11 14.58 -39.97 -15.31
CA LEU A 11 13.19 -39.68 -14.95
C LEU A 11 13.09 -38.90 -13.63
N SER A 12 13.91 -39.27 -12.63
CA SER A 12 13.97 -38.58 -11.34
C SER A 12 14.44 -37.13 -11.49
N ILE A 13 15.45 -36.88 -12.34
CA ILE A 13 15.92 -35.51 -12.62
C ILE A 13 14.84 -34.70 -13.32
N ALA A 14 14.14 -35.28 -14.30
CA ALA A 14 13.07 -34.60 -15.02
C ALA A 14 11.92 -34.19 -14.08
N VAL A 15 11.49 -35.08 -13.19
CA VAL A 15 10.44 -34.79 -12.18
C VAL A 15 10.90 -33.69 -11.22
N PHE A 16 12.15 -33.73 -10.75
CA PHE A 16 12.70 -32.70 -9.87
C PHE A 16 12.80 -31.34 -10.55
N MET A 17 13.20 -31.30 -11.82
CA MET A 17 13.27 -30.06 -12.60
C MET A 17 11.86 -29.49 -12.87
N VAL A 18 10.86 -30.33 -13.13
CA VAL A 18 9.46 -29.89 -13.26
C VAL A 18 8.92 -29.34 -11.94
N LEU A 19 9.21 -29.98 -10.81
CA LEU A 19 8.85 -29.49 -9.48
C LEU A 19 9.52 -28.14 -9.15
N LEU A 20 10.82 -28.00 -9.46
CA LEU A 20 11.53 -26.72 -9.32
C LEU A 20 10.93 -25.62 -10.20
N LEU A 21 10.62 -25.91 -11.47
CA LEU A 21 9.96 -24.94 -12.36
C LEU A 21 8.58 -24.54 -11.82
N SER A 22 7.81 -25.49 -11.25
CA SER A 22 6.50 -25.20 -10.66
C SER A 22 6.57 -24.33 -9.39
N CYS A 23 7.65 -24.45 -8.61
CA CYS A 23 7.87 -23.57 -7.46
C CYS A 23 8.25 -22.15 -7.90
N ILE A 24 9.06 -22.00 -8.95
CA ILE A 24 9.49 -20.69 -9.46
C ILE A 24 8.33 -19.91 -10.10
N THR A 25 7.35 -20.59 -10.71
CA THR A 25 6.18 -19.92 -11.32
C THR A 25 5.11 -19.49 -10.32
N SER A 26 5.11 -20.06 -9.10
CA SER A 26 4.07 -19.79 -8.09
C SER A 26 4.25 -18.48 -7.31
N SER A 27 5.40 -17.79 -7.43
CA SER A 27 5.60 -16.47 -6.82
C SER A 27 5.34 -15.32 -7.78
N LEU A 28 4.36 -15.45 -8.68
CA LEU A 28 3.82 -14.28 -9.37
C LEU A 28 3.17 -13.42 -8.27
N VAL A 29 3.91 -12.48 -7.70
CA VAL A 29 3.41 -11.56 -6.67
C VAL A 29 2.32 -10.74 -7.34
N HIS A 30 1.07 -11.14 -7.17
CA HIS A 30 -0.07 -10.47 -7.74
C HIS A 30 -0.16 -9.08 -7.09
N ALA A 31 -0.14 -8.00 -7.87
CA ALA A 31 -0.39 -6.66 -7.35
C ALA A 31 -1.80 -6.65 -6.76
N LYS A 32 -1.90 -6.22 -5.50
CA LYS A 32 -3.15 -6.33 -4.71
C LYS A 32 -3.91 -5.01 -4.63
N TYR A 33 -3.29 -3.91 -5.07
CA TYR A 33 -3.83 -2.57 -4.90
C TYR A 33 -3.78 -1.78 -6.19
N GLU A 34 -4.90 -1.13 -6.50
CA GLU A 34 -4.96 -0.02 -7.44
C GLU A 34 -4.53 1.26 -6.71
N LEU A 35 -3.45 1.88 -7.20
CA LEU A 35 -3.04 3.23 -6.80
C LEU A 35 -3.57 4.23 -7.83
N THR A 36 -4.40 5.17 -7.37
CA THR A 36 -4.80 6.37 -8.12
C THR A 36 -4.11 7.60 -7.53
N GLU A 37 -3.27 8.25 -8.32
CA GLU A 37 -2.61 9.52 -7.98
C GLU A 37 -3.31 10.69 -8.68
N PHE A 38 -3.60 11.76 -7.95
CA PHE A 38 -4.22 12.98 -8.48
C PHE A 38 -3.20 14.11 -8.53
N PHE A 39 -3.16 14.84 -9.64
CA PHE A 39 -2.24 15.94 -9.89
C PHE A 39 -3.01 17.23 -10.17
N LYS A 40 -2.42 18.36 -9.76
CA LYS A 40 -2.85 19.67 -10.22
C LYS A 40 -2.38 19.88 -11.65
N GLY A 41 -3.27 20.36 -12.51
CA GLY A 41 -3.00 20.56 -13.93
C GLY A 41 -3.32 19.34 -14.80
N LEU A 42 -3.15 19.53 -16.10
CA LEU A 42 -3.55 18.57 -17.14
C LEU A 42 -2.48 17.51 -17.45
N SER A 43 -1.44 17.41 -16.63
CA SER A 43 -0.36 16.43 -16.77
C SER A 43 -0.12 15.71 -15.45
N CYS A 44 0.16 14.41 -15.52
CA CYS A 44 0.52 13.59 -14.37
C CYS A 44 2.01 13.75 -14.02
N SER A 45 2.47 15.00 -13.97
CA SER A 45 3.85 15.39 -13.70
C SER A 45 3.93 16.17 -12.39
N GLY A 46 5.04 16.04 -11.68
CA GLY A 46 5.25 16.71 -10.39
C GLY A 46 4.68 15.95 -9.20
N THR A 47 4.35 16.67 -8.13
CA THR A 47 3.86 16.06 -6.88
C THR A 47 2.35 15.89 -6.90
N SER A 48 1.88 14.66 -6.68
CA SER A 48 0.46 14.37 -6.48
C SER A 48 -0.08 15.08 -5.23
N VAL A 49 -1.32 15.55 -5.28
CA VAL A 49 -2.00 16.21 -4.15
C VAL A 49 -2.88 15.25 -3.34
N LEU A 50 -3.26 14.13 -3.94
CA LEU A 50 -4.06 13.07 -3.34
C LEU A 50 -3.58 11.73 -3.91
N LYS A 51 -3.46 10.72 -3.06
CA LYS A 51 -3.22 9.32 -3.45
C LYS A 51 -4.28 8.44 -2.83
N MET A 52 -4.86 7.55 -3.61
CA MET A 52 -5.83 6.57 -3.15
C MET A 52 -5.33 5.18 -3.49
N TYR A 53 -5.25 4.34 -2.48
CA TYR A 53 -4.91 2.92 -2.59
C TYR A 53 -6.18 2.15 -2.30
N LYS A 54 -6.61 1.31 -3.24
CA LYS A 54 -7.79 0.47 -3.07
C LYS A 54 -7.43 -0.97 -3.36
N PHE A 55 -7.82 -1.87 -2.46
CA PHE A 55 -7.67 -3.29 -2.67
C PHE A 55 -8.44 -3.72 -3.94
N ASP A 56 -7.76 -4.38 -4.87
CA ASP A 56 -8.33 -4.91 -6.11
C ASP A 56 -7.64 -6.23 -6.50
N PHE A 57 -8.40 -7.32 -6.49
CA PHE A 57 -7.93 -8.65 -6.87
C PHE A 57 -7.55 -8.74 -8.36
N ASN A 58 -8.04 -7.83 -9.20
CA ASN A 58 -7.86 -7.86 -10.65
C ASN A 58 -6.82 -6.85 -11.15
N CYS A 59 -5.95 -6.35 -10.28
CA CYS A 59 -4.94 -5.35 -10.62
C CYS A 59 -3.74 -5.95 -11.40
N HIS A 60 -4.01 -6.65 -12.51
CA HIS A 60 -2.99 -7.34 -13.31
C HIS A 60 -2.57 -6.60 -14.58
N SER A 61 -3.40 -5.66 -15.06
CA SER A 61 -3.26 -5.13 -16.42
C SER A 61 -3.52 -3.63 -16.54
N MET A 62 -3.46 -2.86 -15.44
CA MET A 62 -3.58 -1.41 -15.59
C MET A 62 -2.34 -0.86 -16.29
N LYS A 63 -2.52 -0.43 -17.55
CA LYS A 63 -1.56 0.43 -18.23
C LYS A 63 -1.48 1.75 -17.47
N ASN A 64 -0.25 2.22 -17.23
CA ASN A 64 0.03 3.52 -16.65
C ASN A 64 -0.53 4.64 -17.55
N LEU A 65 -1.80 4.97 -17.37
CA LEU A 65 -2.53 5.94 -18.18
C LEU A 65 -2.70 7.22 -17.37
N CYS A 66 -2.23 8.33 -17.93
CA CYS A 66 -2.55 9.66 -17.42
C CYS A 66 -3.86 10.12 -18.05
N LEU A 67 -4.91 10.19 -17.25
CA LEU A 67 -6.22 10.68 -17.65
C LEU A 67 -6.33 12.16 -17.28
N LYS A 68 -6.63 12.99 -18.28
CA LYS A 68 -6.84 14.42 -18.10
C LYS A 68 -8.30 14.69 -17.77
N LYS A 69 -8.53 15.55 -16.79
CA LYS A 69 -9.84 16.06 -16.41
C LYS A 69 -9.90 17.56 -16.70
N PRO A 70 -10.14 17.97 -17.97
CA PRO A 70 -10.06 19.37 -18.39
C PRO A 70 -11.01 20.27 -17.59
N ASN A 71 -12.22 19.77 -17.34
CA ASN A 71 -13.24 20.47 -16.56
C ASN A 71 -12.80 20.79 -15.12
N PHE A 72 -11.76 20.14 -14.60
CA PHE A 72 -11.28 20.30 -13.22
C PHE A 72 -9.85 20.82 -13.14
N PHE A 73 -9.21 21.11 -14.29
CA PHE A 73 -7.80 21.41 -14.39
C PHE A 73 -6.93 20.45 -13.56
N SER A 74 -7.27 19.15 -13.65
CA SER A 74 -6.60 18.09 -12.90
C SER A 74 -6.32 16.90 -13.81
N SER A 75 -5.50 16.00 -13.33
CA SER A 75 -5.22 14.74 -14.00
C SER A 75 -5.03 13.62 -12.98
N THR A 76 -5.26 12.41 -13.43
CA THR A 76 -5.19 11.20 -12.61
C THR A 76 -4.35 10.15 -13.29
N LYS A 77 -3.46 9.52 -12.53
CA LYS A 77 -2.66 8.38 -12.97
C LYS A 77 -3.07 7.15 -12.18
N LYS A 78 -3.31 6.04 -12.87
CA LYS A 78 -3.64 4.76 -12.25
C LYS A 78 -2.52 3.75 -12.50
N THR A 79 -2.14 3.03 -11.44
CA THR A 79 -1.07 2.03 -11.47
C THR A 79 -1.40 0.89 -10.51
N CYS A 80 -0.95 -0.33 -10.80
CA CYS A 80 -1.06 -1.46 -9.87
C CYS A 80 0.19 -1.59 -9.02
N ILE A 81 0.01 -1.81 -7.71
CA ILE A 81 1.11 -1.95 -6.76
C ILE A 81 0.89 -3.11 -5.77
N HIS A 82 1.98 -3.56 -5.16
CA HIS A 82 1.96 -4.71 -4.25
C HIS A 82 1.82 -4.34 -2.77
N PHE A 83 2.16 -3.11 -2.39
CA PHE A 83 2.22 -2.66 -1.01
C PHE A 83 1.51 -1.33 -0.83
N VAL A 84 0.91 -1.13 0.33
CA VAL A 84 0.34 0.14 0.76
C VAL A 84 1.15 0.71 1.92
N PRO A 85 1.31 2.03 2.00
CA PRO A 85 1.97 2.65 3.14
C PRO A 85 1.08 2.56 4.39
N HIS A 86 1.70 2.35 5.55
CA HIS A 86 1.02 2.29 6.85
C HIS A 86 1.16 3.58 7.69
N SER A 87 1.97 4.54 7.20
CA SER A 87 2.24 5.80 7.89
C SER A 87 2.40 6.95 6.88
N PRO A 88 1.86 8.15 7.17
CA PRO A 88 2.04 9.32 6.32
C PRO A 88 3.48 9.84 6.36
N LYS A 89 3.92 10.45 5.25
CA LYS A 89 5.19 11.19 5.22
C LYS A 89 5.01 12.60 5.79
N ALA A 90 6.13 13.28 5.99
CA ALA A 90 6.17 14.70 6.29
C ALA A 90 5.28 15.51 5.32
N GLY A 91 4.37 16.32 5.86
CA GLY A 91 3.44 17.10 5.05
C GLY A 91 2.27 16.31 4.48
N GLU A 92 2.00 15.10 4.98
CA GLU A 92 0.88 14.26 4.57
C GLU A 92 -0.07 13.93 5.73
N PHE A 93 -1.35 13.80 5.38
CA PHE A 93 -2.43 13.28 6.21
C PHE A 93 -2.94 11.98 5.60
N MET A 94 -3.16 10.96 6.41
CA MET A 94 -3.50 9.61 5.96
C MET A 94 -4.75 9.10 6.66
N GLU A 95 -5.71 8.63 5.87
CA GLU A 95 -6.89 7.89 6.31
C GLU A 95 -6.72 6.42 5.89
N LEU A 96 -6.94 5.50 6.81
CA LEU A 96 -6.91 4.06 6.57
C LEU A 96 -8.26 3.45 6.92
N GLN A 97 -8.73 2.55 6.07
CA GLN A 97 -9.94 1.78 6.31
C GLN A 97 -9.62 0.29 6.27
N TYR A 98 -10.05 -0.43 7.29
CA TYR A 98 -9.85 -1.85 7.51
C TYR A 98 -11.17 -2.59 7.38
N SER A 99 -11.11 -3.89 7.09
CA SER A 99 -12.30 -4.76 7.10
C SER A 99 -12.73 -5.13 8.52
N ASP A 100 -11.76 -5.23 9.43
CA ASP A 100 -11.99 -5.56 10.83
C ASP A 100 -12.02 -4.28 11.68
N LYS A 101 -12.71 -4.36 12.81
CA LYS A 101 -12.89 -3.22 13.71
C LYS A 101 -11.66 -2.91 14.56
N GLU A 102 -10.71 -3.86 14.64
CA GLU A 102 -9.51 -3.81 15.47
C GLU A 102 -8.27 -3.33 14.69
N CYS A 103 -8.42 -3.13 13.38
CA CYS A 103 -7.36 -2.69 12.46
C CYS A 103 -6.10 -3.57 12.49
N LEU A 104 -6.28 -4.88 12.74
CA LEU A 104 -5.19 -5.83 12.84
C LEU A 104 -4.78 -6.38 11.47
N VAL A 105 -5.66 -6.29 10.48
CA VAL A 105 -5.41 -6.80 9.12
C VAL A 105 -4.84 -5.72 8.21
N THR A 106 -4.57 -6.07 6.96
CA THR A 106 -4.15 -5.08 5.96
C THR A 106 -5.32 -4.18 5.58
N PRO A 107 -5.14 -2.85 5.46
CA PRO A 107 -6.24 -1.94 5.12
C PRO A 107 -6.82 -2.23 3.73
N LEU A 108 -8.15 -2.17 3.62
CA LEU A 108 -8.90 -2.25 2.38
C LEU A 108 -8.68 -1.01 1.50
N SER A 109 -8.56 0.15 2.14
CA SER A 109 -8.24 1.39 1.45
C SER A 109 -7.32 2.29 2.28
N VAL A 110 -6.47 3.03 1.59
CA VAL A 110 -5.63 4.08 2.16
C VAL A 110 -5.79 5.34 1.32
N THR A 111 -6.08 6.46 1.95
CA THR A 111 -6.16 7.77 1.29
C THR A 111 -5.13 8.69 1.89
N ILE A 112 -4.27 9.27 1.07
CA ILE A 112 -3.23 10.21 1.51
C ILE A 112 -3.47 11.57 0.87
N HIS A 113 -3.62 12.58 1.70
CA HIS A 113 -3.77 13.97 1.32
C HIS A 113 -2.47 14.72 1.58
N LYS A 114 -2.06 15.56 0.63
CA LYS A 114 -1.01 16.55 0.89
C LYS A 114 -1.58 17.65 1.78
N LEU A 115 -0.90 17.96 2.89
CA LEU A 115 -1.28 19.05 3.78
C LEU A 115 -1.17 20.40 3.08
N ASP A 116 -1.95 21.36 3.55
CA ASP A 116 -1.94 22.77 3.13
C ASP A 116 -2.02 22.95 1.61
N THR A 117 -2.67 21.97 0.96
CA THR A 117 -2.80 21.90 -0.49
C THR A 117 -4.28 21.89 -0.84
N CYS A 118 -4.70 22.85 -1.66
CA CYS A 118 -6.06 22.89 -2.20
C CYS A 118 -6.34 21.68 -3.10
N ILE A 119 -7.39 20.91 -2.79
CA ILE A 119 -7.85 19.73 -3.55
C ILE A 119 -9.25 20.04 -4.13
N PRO A 120 -9.39 20.18 -5.45
CA PRO A 120 -10.68 20.46 -6.08
C PRO A 120 -11.60 19.21 -6.05
N SER A 121 -12.91 19.45 -5.97
CA SER A 121 -13.96 18.44 -6.05
C SER A 121 -14.72 18.52 -7.38
N ASP A 122 -15.44 17.44 -7.71
CA ASP A 122 -16.20 17.31 -8.95
C ASP A 122 -17.38 18.31 -9.05
N HIS A 123 -17.83 18.88 -7.92
CA HIS A 123 -18.96 19.81 -7.87
C HIS A 123 -18.58 21.30 -7.92
N GLY A 124 -17.31 21.63 -8.18
CA GLY A 124 -16.86 23.04 -8.21
C GLY A 124 -16.34 23.58 -6.88
N SER A 125 -16.54 22.85 -5.79
CA SER A 125 -15.95 23.13 -4.49
C SER A 125 -14.50 22.65 -4.41
N SER A 126 -13.83 22.95 -3.29
CA SER A 126 -12.55 22.35 -2.95
C SER A 126 -12.43 22.17 -1.44
N PHE A 127 -11.42 21.42 -1.01
CA PHE A 127 -11.07 21.32 0.39
C PHE A 127 -9.55 21.31 0.59
N MET A 128 -9.13 21.61 1.82
CA MET A 128 -7.74 21.60 2.25
C MET A 128 -7.64 21.06 3.67
N ILE A 129 -6.64 20.23 3.92
CA ILE A 129 -6.32 19.77 5.28
C ILE A 129 -5.21 20.66 5.82
N LYS A 130 -5.52 21.49 6.81
CA LYS A 130 -4.59 22.45 7.41
C LYS A 130 -3.90 21.85 8.61
N GLY A 131 -2.57 21.73 8.56
CA GLY A 131 -1.72 21.37 9.70
C GLY A 131 -2.16 20.16 10.55
N CYS A 132 -2.83 19.16 9.95
CA CYS A 132 -3.45 18.01 10.63
C CYS A 132 -4.58 18.33 11.63
N THR A 133 -4.96 19.59 11.81
CA THR A 133 -5.92 20.00 12.85
C THR A 133 -7.32 20.17 12.31
N SER A 134 -7.45 20.52 11.02
CA SER A 134 -8.74 20.86 10.45
C SER A 134 -8.83 20.55 8.97
N ARG A 135 -10.06 20.27 8.54
CA ARG A 135 -10.46 20.22 7.15
C ARG A 135 -11.27 21.46 6.84
N VAL A 136 -10.78 22.25 5.91
CA VAL A 136 -11.44 23.46 5.42
C VAL A 136 -12.10 23.13 4.08
N THR A 137 -13.37 23.46 3.93
CA THR A 137 -14.14 23.35 2.69
C THR A 137 -14.38 24.73 2.13
N TYR A 138 -14.22 24.87 0.82
CA TYR A 138 -14.35 26.11 0.07
C TYR A 138 -15.42 25.97 -1.01
N SER A 139 -16.10 27.07 -1.34
CA SER A 139 -17.14 27.09 -2.38
C SER A 139 -16.58 27.13 -3.80
N ASP A 140 -15.32 27.54 -3.96
CA ASP A 140 -14.60 27.57 -5.23
C ASP A 140 -13.51 26.49 -5.32
N ARG A 141 -12.91 26.32 -6.50
CA ARG A 141 -11.86 25.31 -6.77
C ARG A 141 -10.45 25.73 -6.37
N LYS A 142 -10.25 27.00 -6.06
CA LYS A 142 -8.94 27.61 -5.79
C LYS A 142 -8.70 27.82 -4.29
N CYS A 143 -9.62 27.36 -3.44
CA CYS A 143 -9.59 27.52 -1.99
C CYS A 143 -9.54 28.99 -1.55
N GLN A 144 -10.36 29.85 -2.16
CA GLN A 144 -10.39 31.28 -1.86
C GLN A 144 -11.52 31.67 -0.89
N ASN A 145 -12.68 31.04 -1.01
CA ASN A 145 -13.90 31.38 -0.28
C ASN A 145 -14.24 30.24 0.69
N GLU A 146 -13.81 30.38 1.94
CA GLU A 146 -14.07 29.39 2.99
C GLU A 146 -15.56 29.31 3.32
N VAL A 147 -16.10 28.10 3.33
CA VAL A 147 -17.51 27.82 3.66
C VAL A 147 -17.63 27.20 5.04
N ARG A 148 -16.75 26.25 5.34
CA ARG A 148 -16.81 25.48 6.58
C ARG A 148 -15.43 25.00 6.97
N THR A 149 -15.12 25.11 8.25
CA THR A 149 -13.97 24.46 8.87
C THR A 149 -14.45 23.45 9.90
N ALA A 150 -13.97 22.21 9.78
CA ALA A 150 -14.22 21.15 10.73
C ALA A 150 -12.90 20.71 11.37
N SER A 151 -12.88 20.50 12.68
CA SER A 151 -11.72 19.91 13.35
C SER A 151 -11.54 18.45 12.90
N LEU A 152 -10.29 18.05 12.75
CA LEU A 152 -9.91 16.67 12.50
C LEU A 152 -9.54 16.03 13.83
N THR A 153 -10.15 14.90 14.13
CA THR A 153 -9.77 14.07 15.26
C THR A 153 -8.84 12.99 14.74
N LEU A 154 -7.60 12.97 15.25
CA LEU A 154 -6.71 11.84 15.04
C LEU A 154 -7.26 10.64 15.81
N MET A 155 -7.31 9.49 15.16
CA MET A 155 -7.89 8.28 15.74
C MET A 155 -7.02 7.08 15.39
N ASP A 156 -6.58 6.35 16.41
CA ASP A 156 -5.90 5.08 16.23
C ASP A 156 -6.95 3.97 16.35
N CYS A 157 -7.43 3.52 15.19
CA CYS A 157 -8.46 2.50 15.02
C CYS A 157 -9.79 2.72 15.79
N PHE A 158 -10.77 3.32 15.12
CA PHE A 158 -12.15 3.36 15.57
C PHE A 158 -13.08 2.72 14.53
N ASN A 159 -13.66 1.57 14.89
CA ASN A 159 -14.57 0.81 14.03
C ASN A 159 -13.98 0.55 12.63
N GLY A 160 -12.70 0.15 12.58
CA GLY A 160 -11.98 -0.13 11.35
C GLY A 160 -11.49 1.10 10.60
N ASN A 161 -11.56 2.30 11.16
CA ASN A 161 -11.00 3.51 10.56
C ASN A 161 -9.83 4.04 11.39
N SER A 162 -8.73 4.41 10.75
CA SER A 162 -7.62 5.11 11.41
C SER A 162 -7.28 6.38 10.66
N VAL A 163 -6.97 7.43 11.42
CA VAL A 163 -6.56 8.73 10.90
C VAL A 163 -5.22 9.07 11.51
N ARG A 164 -4.21 9.22 10.65
CA ARG A 164 -2.82 9.48 11.02
C ARG A 164 -2.33 10.75 10.35
N CYS A 165 -1.50 11.49 11.05
CA CYS A 165 -0.84 12.65 10.47
C CYS A 165 0.60 12.74 10.97
N ASN A 166 1.50 13.17 10.09
CA ASN A 166 2.91 13.34 10.43
C ASN A 166 3.27 14.82 10.36
N HIS A 167 3.45 15.43 11.54
CA HIS A 167 3.85 16.82 11.66
C HIS A 167 5.34 16.97 11.33
N THR A 168 5.65 17.75 10.29
CA THR A 168 6.95 18.45 10.19
C THR A 168 6.83 19.94 10.49
N VAL A 169 5.65 20.42 10.85
CA VAL A 169 5.43 21.79 11.33
C VAL A 169 5.15 21.69 12.83
N PRO A 170 5.96 22.33 13.70
CA PRO A 170 5.70 22.35 15.14
C PRO A 170 4.37 23.03 15.39
N VAL A 171 3.36 22.24 15.73
CA VAL A 171 2.11 22.78 16.26
C VAL A 171 2.41 23.19 17.70
N HIS A 172 2.27 24.48 18.02
CA HIS A 172 2.12 24.93 19.40
C HIS A 172 0.80 24.35 19.93
N LEU A 173 0.85 23.10 20.40
CA LEU A 173 -0.25 22.41 21.06
C LEU A 173 -0.39 22.97 22.48
N THR A 174 -1.29 23.93 22.66
CA THR A 174 -1.92 24.19 23.96
C THR A 174 -2.99 23.13 24.18
N SER A 175 -2.57 21.94 24.65
CA SER A 175 -3.30 20.98 25.51
C SER A 175 -2.69 19.58 25.33
N PRO A 176 -2.14 18.94 26.38
CA PRO A 176 -1.67 17.56 26.28
C PRO A 176 -2.86 16.61 26.39
N ILE A 177 -3.23 15.96 25.28
CA ILE A 177 -4.02 14.73 25.35
C ILE A 177 -3.07 13.62 25.77
N ARG A 178 -3.38 13.00 26.91
CA ARG A 178 -2.61 11.92 27.54
C ARG A 178 -2.76 10.65 26.68
N PHE A 179 -1.82 10.41 25.78
CA PHE A 179 -1.74 9.15 25.05
C PHE A 179 -1.09 8.09 25.94
N SER A 180 -1.82 6.99 26.19
CA SER A 180 -1.24 5.77 26.74
C SER A 180 -0.38 5.14 25.64
N SER A 181 0.93 5.27 25.80
CA SER A 181 1.95 4.64 24.96
C SER A 181 1.88 3.12 25.11
N GLY A 182 1.08 2.48 24.25
CA GLY A 182 1.19 1.06 23.96
C GLY A 182 2.46 0.84 23.15
N ASN A 183 3.49 0.31 23.81
CA ASN A 183 4.81 0.02 23.26
C ASN A 183 4.71 -0.95 22.07
N SER A 184 4.71 -0.44 20.83
CA SER A 184 4.79 -1.26 19.61
C SER A 184 6.25 -1.62 19.33
N THR A 185 6.76 -2.61 20.05
CA THR A 185 7.98 -3.30 19.66
C THR A 185 7.78 -4.01 18.33
N HIS A 186 8.41 -3.47 17.29
CA HIS A 186 9.29 -4.23 16.39
C HIS A 186 8.76 -5.57 15.86
N MET A 187 8.15 -5.58 14.67
CA MET A 187 8.24 -6.73 13.75
C MET A 187 8.44 -6.24 12.32
N SER A 188 9.66 -5.82 12.04
CA SER A 188 10.21 -5.72 10.69
C SER A 188 11.09 -6.95 10.44
N GLY A 189 10.79 -7.71 9.39
CA GLY A 189 11.60 -8.84 8.92
C GLY A 189 11.10 -10.20 9.43
N GLY A 190 10.35 -10.93 8.61
CA GLY A 190 10.00 -12.32 8.95
C GLY A 190 9.29 -13.10 7.86
N VAL A 191 8.59 -12.45 6.92
CA VAL A 191 7.84 -13.21 5.90
C VAL A 191 8.74 -13.70 4.75
N LYS A 192 9.82 -12.98 4.43
CA LYS A 192 10.78 -13.40 3.38
C LYS A 192 11.78 -14.45 3.86
N GLU A 193 12.16 -14.45 5.14
CA GLU A 193 13.06 -15.47 5.69
C GLU A 193 12.37 -16.83 5.89
N PHE A 194 11.07 -16.84 6.20
CA PHE A 194 10.34 -18.10 6.44
C PHE A 194 10.16 -18.94 5.17
N MET A 195 9.92 -18.28 4.02
CA MET A 195 9.83 -18.99 2.73
C MET A 195 11.20 -19.50 2.25
N LEU A 196 12.27 -18.73 2.45
CA LEU A 196 13.61 -19.15 2.02
C LEU A 196 14.15 -20.32 2.86
N ARG A 197 13.89 -20.34 4.17
CA ARG A 197 14.28 -21.46 5.04
C ARG A 197 13.54 -22.76 4.73
N SER A 198 12.25 -22.68 4.37
CA SER A 198 11.46 -23.87 4.02
C SER A 198 11.93 -24.52 2.72
N CYS A 199 12.30 -23.73 1.70
CA CYS A 199 12.82 -24.28 0.45
C CYS A 199 14.21 -24.91 0.61
N VAL A 200 15.10 -24.31 1.42
CA VAL A 200 16.44 -24.89 1.68
C VAL A 200 16.34 -26.20 2.46
N GLY A 201 15.44 -26.31 3.43
CA GLY A 201 15.23 -27.54 4.20
C GLY A 201 14.78 -28.72 3.33
N ILE A 202 13.90 -28.49 2.36
CA ILE A 202 13.43 -29.53 1.43
C ILE A 202 14.56 -29.99 0.51
N VAL A 203 15.37 -29.06 -0.01
CA VAL A 203 16.50 -29.41 -0.90
C VAL A 203 17.57 -30.23 -0.16
N VAL A 204 17.90 -29.87 1.09
CA VAL A 204 18.89 -30.61 1.90
C VAL A 204 18.37 -31.99 2.28
N SER A 205 17.09 -32.11 2.67
CA SER A 205 16.46 -33.39 3.01
C SER A 205 16.39 -34.37 1.83
N VAL A 206 16.17 -33.87 0.61
CA VAL A 206 16.10 -34.74 -0.59
C VAL A 206 17.51 -35.18 -1.00
N MET A 207 18.51 -34.30 -0.87
CA MET A 207 19.92 -34.64 -1.14
C MET A 207 20.46 -35.70 -0.17
N THR A 208 20.13 -35.62 1.12
CA THR A 208 20.58 -36.63 2.09
C THR A 208 19.96 -38.00 1.85
N VAL A 209 18.67 -38.07 1.50
CA VAL A 209 18.01 -39.33 1.15
C VAL A 209 18.59 -39.93 -0.13
N LEU A 210 18.86 -39.11 -1.16
CA LEU A 210 19.50 -39.57 -2.40
C LEU A 210 20.92 -40.11 -2.16
N MET A 211 21.71 -39.48 -1.29
CA MET A 211 23.05 -39.97 -0.94
C MET A 211 23.01 -41.27 -0.14
N MET A 212 21.95 -41.55 0.62
CA MET A 212 21.78 -42.81 1.35
C MET A 212 21.31 -43.98 0.47
N MET A 213 20.74 -43.70 -0.71
CA MET A 213 20.22 -44.72 -1.63
C MET A 213 21.20 -45.10 -2.76
N MET A 214 22.36 -44.43 -2.85
CA MET A 214 23.47 -44.80 -3.76
C MET A 214 24.48 -45.70 -3.06
#